data_AF-A0AAC8N1S4-F1
#
_entry.id   AF-A0AAC8N1S4-F1
#
_cell.length_a   1.000
_cell.length_b   1.000
_cell.length_c   1.000
_cell.angle_alpha   90.00
_cell.angle_beta   90.00
_cell.angle_gamma   90.00
#
_symmetry.space_group_name_H-M   'P 1'
#
loop_
_entity.id
_entity.type
_entity.pdbx_description
1 polymer ?
#
loop_
_entity_poly.entity_id
_entity_poly.type
_entity_poly.pdbx_seq_one_letter_code
_entity_poly.pdbx_strand_id
1 'polypeptide(L)'
;MKLFNARLIVFIGALLLGVGFSVPSLLETKGPKITLGLDLRGGLNMLLGVQTDEALKNKYLSLASALEYNAKKQNILLKDIKSNLEGISFELLDEDEAKKLDALLLELQGHSQFEIKKEAGFYSVNLTPLEQEELRKNTILQVIGIIRNRLDQFGLAEPVVIQQGKEEISVQLPGIKTLEEERRAKDLISRSAHLQMMAVDEEHNKDAMKMTDLEAQKLGSVLLSDVEMGGKILLKAIPILDGEMLTDAKVVYDQNNQPVVSFTLDAQGAKIFGDFSGANVGKRMAIVLDNKVYSAPVIRERIGGGSGQISGNFSVAQASDLAIALRSGAMSAPIQVLEKRIIGPSLGKDSVKTSIIALVGGFILVMGFMVLYYSMAGVIACLALVVNLFLIVAVMAIFGATLTLPGMAGIVLTVGIAVDANIIINERIREVLRENEGIAKAIHLGYINASRAIFDSNITSLIASVLLYAYGTGAIKGFALTTGIGILASIITAIVGTQGIYQALLPKLTQTKSLYFWFGVNKRA
;
A
#
# COMPACT_ATOMS: atom_id res chain seq x y z
N MET A 1 -32.67 -16.73 -39.68
CA MET A 1 -32.33 -15.41 -39.11
C MET A 1 -31.85 -15.61 -37.68
N LYS A 2 -30.64 -15.16 -37.35
CA LYS A 2 -29.88 -15.62 -36.19
C LYS A 2 -30.47 -15.10 -34.88
N LEU A 3 -30.93 -16.00 -34.01
CA LEU A 3 -31.27 -15.75 -32.60
C LEU A 3 -30.11 -15.07 -31.83
N PHE A 4 -28.88 -15.25 -32.30
CA PHE A 4 -27.67 -14.63 -31.77
C PHE A 4 -27.22 -13.46 -32.65
N ASN A 5 -27.55 -12.24 -32.21
CA ASN A 5 -26.94 -11.01 -32.70
C ASN A 5 -25.61 -10.77 -31.96
N ALA A 6 -24.61 -10.19 -32.62
CA ALA A 6 -23.35 -9.78 -31.99
C ALA A 6 -23.56 -8.97 -30.71
N ARG A 7 -24.58 -8.10 -30.66
CA ARG A 7 -24.94 -7.31 -29.47
C ARG A 7 -25.46 -8.16 -28.31
N LEU A 8 -26.25 -9.20 -28.61
CA LEU A 8 -26.75 -10.14 -27.61
C LEU A 8 -25.61 -11.02 -27.06
N ILE A 9 -24.66 -11.41 -27.92
CA ILE A 9 -23.46 -12.15 -27.50
C ILE A 9 -22.63 -11.31 -26.54
N VAL A 10 -22.42 -10.02 -26.84
CA VAL A 10 -21.73 -9.09 -25.93
C VAL A 10 -22.44 -9.00 -24.58
N PHE A 11 -23.77 -8.93 -24.57
CA PHE A 11 -24.55 -8.89 -23.34
C PHE A 11 -24.45 -10.19 -22.51
N ILE A 12 -24.53 -11.35 -23.16
CA ILE A 12 -24.37 -12.65 -22.50
C ILE A 12 -22.94 -12.81 -21.98
N GLY A 13 -21.93 -12.39 -22.75
CA GLY A 13 -20.54 -12.37 -22.30
C GLY A 13 -20.33 -11.47 -21.08
N ALA A 14 -20.93 -10.28 -21.09
CA ALA A 14 -20.91 -9.36 -19.95
C ALA A 14 -21.60 -9.95 -18.71
N LEU A 15 -22.73 -10.64 -18.89
CA LEU A 15 -23.40 -11.37 -17.81
C LEU A 15 -22.50 -12.48 -17.25
N LEU A 16 -21.93 -13.32 -18.10
CA LEU A 16 -21.09 -14.45 -17.67
C LEU A 16 -19.83 -13.98 -16.96
N LEU A 17 -19.18 -12.94 -17.47
CA LEU A 17 -18.03 -12.29 -16.83
C LEU A 17 -18.44 -11.67 -15.49
N GLY A 18 -19.54 -10.89 -15.50
CA GLY A 18 -20.12 -10.26 -14.32
C GLY A 18 -20.37 -11.27 -13.20
N VAL A 19 -21.12 -12.34 -13.50
CA VAL A 19 -21.43 -13.38 -12.50
C VAL A 19 -20.17 -14.14 -12.10
N GLY A 20 -19.36 -14.59 -13.05
CA GLY A 20 -18.16 -15.40 -12.79
C GLY A 20 -17.15 -14.73 -11.86
N PHE A 21 -16.85 -13.45 -12.08
CA PHE A 21 -15.93 -12.69 -11.23
C PHE A 21 -16.59 -12.15 -9.95
N SER A 22 -17.92 -12.11 -9.88
CA SER A 22 -18.64 -11.72 -8.66
C SER A 22 -18.80 -12.86 -7.67
N VAL A 23 -18.87 -14.12 -8.14
CA VAL A 23 -19.09 -15.30 -7.29
C VAL A 23 -18.09 -15.41 -6.12
N PRO A 24 -16.77 -15.21 -6.31
CA PRO A 24 -15.83 -15.27 -5.19
C PRO A 24 -16.07 -14.18 -4.13
N SER A 25 -16.56 -13.02 -4.55
CA SER A 25 -16.94 -11.93 -3.63
C SER A 25 -18.22 -12.23 -2.85
N LEU A 26 -19.15 -12.98 -3.44
CA LEU A 26 -20.46 -13.31 -2.86
C LEU A 26 -20.43 -14.56 -1.96
N LEU A 27 -19.62 -15.56 -2.30
CA LEU A 27 -19.55 -16.86 -1.62
C LEU A 27 -18.31 -17.00 -0.71
N GLU A 28 -17.50 -15.95 -0.57
CA GLU A 28 -16.24 -15.95 0.20
C GLU A 28 -15.26 -17.08 -0.19
N THR A 29 -15.29 -17.51 -1.45
CA THR A 29 -14.40 -18.57 -1.98
C THR A 29 -13.06 -18.00 -2.47
N LYS A 30 -12.06 -18.87 -2.69
CA LYS A 30 -10.76 -18.48 -3.27
C LYS A 30 -10.96 -17.88 -4.68
N GLY A 31 -10.48 -16.65 -4.90
CA GLY A 31 -10.58 -15.93 -6.18
C GLY A 31 -10.47 -14.41 -6.01
N PRO A 32 -10.52 -13.63 -7.10
CA PRO A 32 -10.58 -12.17 -7.04
C PRO A 32 -11.84 -11.74 -6.27
N LYS A 33 -11.64 -11.04 -5.16
CA LYS A 33 -12.69 -10.61 -4.24
C LYS A 33 -12.66 -9.10 -4.07
N ILE A 34 -13.81 -8.49 -3.82
CA ILE A 34 -13.88 -7.10 -3.39
C ILE A 34 -13.23 -6.97 -2.01
N THR A 35 -12.30 -6.03 -1.88
CA THR A 35 -11.75 -5.66 -0.57
C THR A 35 -12.74 -4.71 0.10
N LEU A 36 -13.09 -4.94 1.37
CA LEU A 36 -13.97 -4.01 2.09
C LEU A 36 -13.09 -2.98 2.80
N GLY A 37 -13.45 -1.72 2.67
CA GLY A 37 -12.75 -0.60 3.28
C GLY A 37 -12.94 -0.54 4.78
N LEU A 38 -12.14 0.34 5.40
CA LEU A 38 -12.13 0.53 6.85
C LEU A 38 -13.51 0.90 7.40
N ASP A 39 -14.28 1.71 6.67
CA ASP A 39 -15.63 2.14 7.06
C ASP A 39 -16.61 0.96 7.18
N LEU A 40 -16.35 -0.15 6.48
CA LEU A 40 -17.23 -1.32 6.47
C LEU A 40 -16.74 -2.42 7.41
N ARG A 41 -15.42 -2.63 7.51
CA ARG A 41 -14.82 -3.66 8.37
C ARG A 41 -14.49 -3.19 9.80
N GLY A 42 -14.41 -1.87 10.00
CA GLY A 42 -13.74 -1.29 11.16
C GLY A 42 -12.22 -1.49 11.11
N GLY A 43 -11.51 -0.70 11.90
CA GLY A 43 -10.06 -0.82 12.06
C GLY A 43 -9.36 0.51 12.31
N LEU A 44 -8.08 0.57 11.96
CA LEU A 44 -7.18 1.70 12.22
C LEU A 44 -6.73 2.36 10.90
N ASN A 45 -6.89 3.68 10.80
CA ASN A 45 -6.27 4.51 9.77
C ASN A 45 -5.21 5.41 10.43
N MET A 46 -4.01 5.44 9.87
CA MET A 46 -2.92 6.30 10.32
C MET A 46 -2.35 7.07 9.14
N LEU A 47 -2.07 8.36 9.37
CA LEU A 47 -1.24 9.18 8.50
C LEU A 47 0.14 9.31 9.15
N LEU A 48 1.16 8.85 8.45
CA LEU A 48 2.54 8.81 8.92
C LEU A 48 3.36 9.83 8.14
N GLY A 49 4.15 10.65 8.82
CA GLY A 49 5.17 11.50 8.20
C GLY A 49 6.51 10.80 8.20
N VAL A 50 7.15 10.69 7.04
CA VAL A 50 8.50 10.14 6.89
C VAL A 50 9.51 11.27 7.02
N GLN A 51 10.47 11.13 7.92
CA GLN A 51 11.53 12.12 8.10
C GLN A 51 12.63 11.95 7.05
N THR A 52 12.36 12.34 5.82
CA THR A 52 13.30 12.16 4.70
C THR A 52 14.61 12.93 4.87
N ASP A 53 14.60 14.02 5.63
CA ASP A 53 15.81 14.78 5.95
C ASP A 53 16.77 13.98 6.83
N GLU A 54 16.27 13.08 7.69
CA GLU A 54 17.15 12.17 8.44
C GLU A 54 17.80 11.12 7.54
N ALA A 55 17.10 10.63 6.51
CA ALA A 55 17.71 9.75 5.51
C ALA A 55 18.82 10.47 4.73
N LEU A 56 18.62 11.74 4.37
CA LEU A 56 19.63 12.57 3.73
C LEU A 56 20.86 12.75 4.63
N LYS A 57 20.64 13.06 5.91
CA LYS A 57 21.70 13.15 6.92
C LYS A 57 22.47 11.83 7.07
N ASN A 58 21.76 10.70 7.14
CA ASN A 58 22.36 9.37 7.24
C ASN A 58 23.19 9.02 5.99
N LYS A 59 22.72 9.43 4.80
CA LYS A 59 23.47 9.28 3.55
C LYS A 59 24.77 10.11 3.57
N TYR A 60 24.71 11.36 4.01
CA TYR A 60 25.92 12.19 4.16
C TYR A 60 26.88 11.65 5.23
N LEU A 61 26.38 11.12 6.34
CA LEU A 61 27.19 10.43 7.35
C LEU A 61 27.92 9.22 6.76
N SER A 62 27.19 8.35 6.03
CA SER A 62 27.78 7.18 5.36
C SER A 62 28.85 7.59 4.34
N LEU A 63 28.59 8.62 3.55
CA LEU A 63 29.55 9.17 2.60
C LEU A 63 30.78 9.79 3.29
N ALA A 64 30.59 10.49 4.40
CA ALA A 64 31.70 11.06 5.19
C ALA A 64 32.60 9.96 5.76
N SER A 65 32.01 8.88 6.30
CA SER A 65 32.77 7.72 6.78
C SER A 65 33.51 7.00 5.64
N ALA A 66 32.89 6.84 4.48
CA ALA A 66 33.54 6.25 3.30
C ALA A 66 34.69 7.13 2.79
N LEU A 67 34.50 8.45 2.77
CA LEU A 67 35.53 9.43 2.42
C LEU A 67 36.71 9.31 3.38
N GLU A 68 36.47 9.31 4.69
CA GLU A 68 37.52 9.22 5.70
C GLU A 68 38.32 7.92 5.59
N TYR A 69 37.64 6.79 5.42
CA TYR A 69 38.27 5.47 5.27
C TYR A 69 39.17 5.42 4.03
N ASN A 70 38.67 5.87 2.88
CA ASN A 70 39.44 5.82 1.65
C ASN A 70 40.56 6.86 1.59
N ALA A 71 40.34 8.05 2.17
CA ALA A 71 41.39 9.06 2.34
C ALA A 71 42.56 8.51 3.17
N LYS A 72 42.27 7.89 4.32
CA LYS A 72 43.30 7.22 5.15
C LYS A 72 44.04 6.14 4.37
N LYS A 73 43.35 5.31 3.59
CA LYS A 73 43.97 4.26 2.77
C LYS A 73 44.93 4.82 1.70
N GLN A 74 44.64 6.00 1.17
CA GLN A 74 45.48 6.67 0.17
C GLN A 74 46.49 7.66 0.79
N ASN A 75 46.62 7.69 2.12
CA ASN A 75 47.43 8.64 2.91
C ASN A 75 47.05 10.11 2.74
N ILE A 76 45.79 10.41 2.41
CA ILE A 76 45.28 11.78 2.30
C ILE A 76 44.89 12.30 3.68
N LEU A 77 45.46 13.43 4.09
CA LEU A 77 45.21 14.03 5.40
C LEU A 77 44.04 15.02 5.35
N LEU A 78 42.88 14.55 5.82
CA LEU A 78 41.67 15.37 5.99
C LEU A 78 41.51 15.79 7.45
N LYS A 79 41.08 17.04 7.67
CA LYS A 79 40.81 17.60 8.99
C LYS A 79 39.37 18.09 9.10
N ASP A 80 38.80 17.99 10.31
CA ASP A 80 37.48 18.52 10.67
C ASP A 80 36.33 18.08 9.73
N ILE A 81 36.28 16.80 9.33
CA ILE A 81 35.17 16.26 8.55
C ILE A 81 33.87 16.41 9.35
N LYS A 82 32.95 17.23 8.84
CA LYS A 82 31.63 17.47 9.41
C LYS A 82 30.56 17.09 8.39
N SER A 83 29.53 16.39 8.87
CA SER A 83 28.33 16.07 8.09
C SER A 83 27.14 16.83 8.67
N ASN A 84 26.40 17.53 7.81
CA ASN A 84 25.13 18.16 8.15
C ASN A 84 24.06 17.83 7.08
N LEU A 85 22.92 18.53 7.11
CA LEU A 85 21.84 18.39 6.12
C LEU A 85 22.17 19.02 4.76
N GLU A 86 23.13 19.95 4.74
CA GLU A 86 23.52 20.67 3.53
C GLU A 86 24.63 19.93 2.77
N GLY A 87 25.42 19.11 3.46
CA GLY A 87 26.39 18.17 2.89
C GLY A 87 27.55 17.85 3.83
N ILE A 88 28.71 17.58 3.24
CA ILE A 88 29.93 17.20 3.95
C ILE A 88 30.96 18.31 3.76
N SER A 89 31.49 18.86 4.86
CA SER A 89 32.56 19.84 4.82
C SER A 89 33.82 19.33 5.50
N PHE A 90 34.98 19.62 4.91
CA PHE A 90 36.29 19.20 5.44
C PHE A 90 37.42 20.10 4.93
N GLU A 91 38.50 20.16 5.69
CA GLU A 91 39.73 20.88 5.35
C GLU A 91 40.77 19.89 4.83
N LEU A 92 41.36 20.18 3.67
CA LEU A 92 42.51 19.45 3.15
C LEU A 92 43.79 20.08 3.73
N LEU A 93 44.59 19.28 4.42
CA LEU A 93 45.81 19.76 5.09
C LEU A 93 47.00 19.96 4.13
N ASP A 94 47.05 19.18 3.06
CA ASP A 94 48.13 19.21 2.07
C ASP A 94 47.56 19.58 0.69
N GLU A 95 47.86 20.79 0.21
CA GLU A 95 47.38 21.28 -1.09
C GLU A 95 47.94 20.47 -2.27
N ASP A 96 49.09 19.81 -2.13
CA ASP A 96 49.68 18.98 -3.18
C ASP A 96 48.86 17.68 -3.42
N GLU A 97 48.03 17.28 -2.47
CA GLU A 97 47.17 16.09 -2.55
C GLU A 97 45.80 16.35 -3.16
N ALA A 98 45.49 17.60 -3.52
CA ALA A 98 44.19 18.00 -4.08
C ALA A 98 43.78 17.15 -5.31
N LYS A 99 44.74 16.80 -6.19
CA LYS A 99 44.47 15.95 -7.36
C LYS A 99 44.09 14.52 -7.01
N LYS A 100 44.67 13.95 -5.94
CA LYS A 100 44.34 12.60 -5.48
C LYS A 100 42.97 12.59 -4.81
N LEU A 101 42.68 13.61 -4.01
CA LEU A 101 41.37 13.80 -3.39
C LEU A 101 40.26 13.98 -4.44
N ASP A 102 40.50 14.75 -5.49
CA ASP A 102 39.55 14.90 -6.58
C ASP A 102 39.26 13.58 -7.29
N ALA A 103 40.29 12.77 -7.55
CA ALA A 103 40.12 11.43 -8.11
C ALA A 103 39.31 10.52 -7.17
N LEU A 104 39.56 10.59 -5.86
CA LEU A 104 38.81 9.85 -4.85
C LEU A 104 37.34 10.28 -4.79
N LEU A 105 37.06 11.59 -4.84
CA LEU A 105 35.70 12.12 -4.86
C LEU A 105 34.95 11.72 -6.14
N LEU A 106 35.64 11.65 -7.28
CA LEU A 106 35.08 11.16 -8.54
C LEU A 106 34.78 9.66 -8.49
N GLU A 107 35.62 8.88 -7.81
CA GLU A 107 35.39 7.45 -7.58
C GLU A 107 34.21 7.22 -6.64
N LEU A 108 34.10 8.04 -5.59
CA LEU A 108 32.98 8.03 -4.65
C LEU A 108 31.67 8.57 -5.25
N GLN A 109 31.73 9.43 -6.28
CA GLN A 109 30.54 9.86 -7.03
C GLN A 109 29.79 8.64 -7.56
N GLY A 110 30.48 7.65 -8.13
CA GLY A 110 29.84 6.43 -8.61
C GLY A 110 28.60 6.74 -9.48
N HIS A 111 27.41 6.42 -8.97
CA HIS A 111 26.10 6.74 -9.59
C HIS A 111 25.40 8.00 -9.03
N SER A 112 25.86 8.57 -7.92
CA SER A 112 25.25 9.72 -7.26
C SER A 112 25.92 11.03 -7.70
N GLN A 113 25.11 12.00 -8.12
CA GLN A 113 25.63 13.29 -8.57
C GLN A 113 25.95 14.22 -7.40
N PHE A 114 27.23 14.54 -7.20
CA PHE A 114 27.69 15.52 -6.21
C PHE A 114 28.05 16.87 -6.84
N GLU A 115 27.72 17.94 -6.13
CA GLU A 115 28.31 19.26 -6.29
C GLU A 115 29.46 19.42 -5.30
N ILE A 116 30.65 19.73 -5.82
CA ILE A 116 31.85 19.95 -5.01
C ILE A 116 32.22 21.43 -5.11
N LYS A 117 32.14 22.15 -3.99
CA LYS A 117 32.62 23.53 -3.88
C LYS A 117 33.98 23.54 -3.17
N LYS A 118 34.91 24.32 -3.71
CA LYS A 118 36.29 24.45 -3.19
C LYS A 118 36.59 25.91 -2.92
N GLU A 119 36.94 26.25 -1.69
CA GLU A 119 37.39 27.59 -1.31
C GLU A 119 38.59 27.47 -0.37
N ALA A 120 39.78 27.94 -0.81
CA ALA A 120 40.98 28.07 0.01
C ALA A 120 41.33 26.85 0.91
N GLY A 121 41.33 25.64 0.34
CA GLY A 121 41.62 24.39 1.08
C GLY A 121 40.41 23.75 1.78
N PHE A 122 39.26 24.42 1.82
CA PHE A 122 37.99 23.87 2.29
C PHE A 122 37.19 23.25 1.14
N TYR A 123 36.74 22.02 1.36
CA TYR A 123 35.89 21.28 0.45
C TYR A 123 34.50 21.16 1.05
N SER A 124 33.48 21.39 0.22
CA SER A 124 32.08 21.14 0.55
C SER A 124 31.46 20.25 -0.53
N VAL A 125 31.01 19.06 -0.13
CA VAL A 125 30.45 18.03 -1.01
C VAL A 125 28.98 17.86 -0.68
N ASN A 126 28.11 18.25 -1.61
CA ASN A 126 26.67 18.22 -1.46
C ASN A 126 26.06 17.38 -2.57
N LEU A 127 24.95 16.68 -2.31
CA LEU A 127 24.17 16.05 -3.37
C LEU A 127 23.49 17.13 -4.22
N THR A 128 23.45 16.96 -5.54
CA THR A 128 22.67 17.87 -6.41
C THR A 128 21.21 17.93 -5.97
N PRO A 129 20.48 19.03 -6.19
CA PRO A 129 19.06 19.12 -5.83
C PRO A 129 18.20 18.01 -6.45
N LEU A 130 18.55 17.55 -7.65
CA LEU A 130 17.89 16.41 -8.32
C LEU A 130 18.12 15.10 -7.57
N GLU A 131 19.37 14.80 -7.21
CA GLU A 131 19.73 13.59 -6.45
C GLU A 131 19.12 13.59 -5.04
N GLN A 132 19.00 14.77 -4.41
CA GLN A 132 18.31 14.90 -3.12
C GLN A 132 16.84 14.54 -3.23
N GLU A 133 16.12 15.07 -4.22
CA GLU A 133 14.70 14.72 -4.44
C GLU A 133 14.51 13.25 -4.80
N GLU A 134 15.42 12.67 -5.60
CA GLU A 134 15.40 11.26 -5.94
C GLU A 134 15.66 10.37 -4.71
N LEU A 135 16.61 10.74 -3.85
CA LEU A 135 16.84 10.07 -2.58
C LEU A 135 15.61 10.13 -1.66
N ARG A 136 14.97 11.31 -1.52
CA ARG A 136 13.74 11.46 -0.73
C ARG A 136 12.64 10.54 -1.25
N LYS A 137 12.40 10.55 -2.57
CA LYS A 137 11.40 9.71 -3.22
C LYS A 137 11.68 8.21 -3.03
N ASN A 138 12.93 7.79 -3.24
CA ASN A 138 13.33 6.39 -3.07
C ASN A 138 13.21 5.95 -1.61
N THR A 139 13.54 6.83 -0.66
CA THR A 139 13.36 6.60 0.77
C THR A 139 11.89 6.34 1.10
N ILE A 140 10.96 7.14 0.57
CA ILE A 140 9.52 6.95 0.80
C ILE A 140 9.05 5.61 0.24
N LEU A 141 9.46 5.26 -0.98
CA LEU A 141 9.11 3.97 -1.61
C LEU A 141 9.66 2.78 -0.80
N GLN A 142 10.89 2.89 -0.31
CA GLN A 142 11.49 1.88 0.56
C GLN A 142 10.70 1.71 1.87
N VAL A 143 10.37 2.83 2.54
CA VAL A 143 9.58 2.81 3.78
C VAL A 143 8.19 2.21 3.55
N ILE A 144 7.52 2.53 2.43
CA ILE A 144 6.25 1.91 2.05
C ILE A 144 6.40 0.39 1.91
N GLY A 145 7.47 -0.08 1.25
CA GLY A 145 7.77 -1.50 1.10
C GLY A 145 7.98 -2.20 2.45
N ILE A 146 8.76 -1.60 3.34
CA ILE A 146 9.02 -2.13 4.69
C ILE A 146 7.72 -2.20 5.50
N ILE A 147 6.94 -1.11 5.54
CA ILE A 147 5.67 -1.06 6.28
C ILE A 147 4.71 -2.13 5.76
N ARG A 148 4.58 -2.26 4.43
CA ARG A 148 3.74 -3.30 3.81
C ARG A 148 4.18 -4.70 4.24
N ASN A 149 5.46 -5.04 4.09
CA ASN A 149 6.00 -6.35 4.45
C ASN A 149 5.79 -6.68 5.95
N ARG A 150 5.98 -5.69 6.83
CA ARG A 150 5.74 -5.86 8.28
C ARG A 150 4.28 -6.16 8.58
N LEU A 151 3.37 -5.41 7.97
CA LEU A 151 1.93 -5.57 8.19
C LEU A 151 1.38 -6.87 7.58
N ASP A 152 1.90 -7.28 6.43
CA ASP A 152 1.54 -8.57 5.80
C ASP A 152 1.94 -9.75 6.70
N GLN A 153 3.14 -9.71 7.29
CA GLN A 153 3.60 -10.73 8.23
C GLN A 153 2.92 -10.68 9.60
N PHE A 154 2.39 -9.51 10.00
CA PHE A 154 1.62 -9.38 11.23
C PHE A 154 0.30 -10.18 11.18
N GLY A 155 -0.14 -10.60 9.99
CA GLY A 155 -1.25 -11.55 9.82
C GLY A 155 -2.64 -10.90 9.88
N LEU A 156 -2.73 -9.58 9.74
CA LEU A 156 -4.00 -8.88 9.60
C LEU A 156 -4.52 -8.91 8.16
N ALA A 157 -5.82 -8.64 8.00
CA ALA A 157 -6.47 -8.63 6.69
C ALA A 157 -5.93 -7.49 5.81
N GLU A 158 -5.21 -7.85 4.73
CA GLU A 158 -4.87 -7.03 3.56
C GLU A 158 -4.66 -5.52 3.87
N PRO A 159 -3.51 -5.16 4.49
CA PRO A 159 -3.21 -3.78 4.82
C PRO A 159 -3.06 -2.92 3.55
N VAL A 160 -3.57 -1.70 3.59
CA VAL A 160 -3.41 -0.74 2.48
C VAL A 160 -2.40 0.31 2.90
N VAL A 161 -1.28 0.35 2.17
CA VAL A 161 -0.17 1.30 2.39
C VAL A 161 0.03 2.09 1.11
N ILE A 162 -0.28 3.39 1.15
CA ILE A 162 -0.22 4.30 0.01
C ILE A 162 0.48 5.60 0.39
N GLN A 163 1.25 6.16 -0.55
CA GLN A 163 1.78 7.52 -0.40
C GLN A 163 0.62 8.52 -0.46
N GLN A 164 0.59 9.45 0.49
CA GLN A 164 -0.36 10.55 0.57
C GLN A 164 0.43 11.86 0.65
N GLY A 165 0.51 12.62 -0.44
CA GLY A 165 1.34 13.84 -0.48
C GLY A 165 2.83 13.54 -0.77
N LYS A 166 3.72 14.46 -0.37
CA LYS A 166 5.16 14.34 -0.66
C LYS A 166 5.86 13.38 0.30
N GLU A 167 5.71 13.60 1.61
CA GLU A 167 6.45 12.87 2.66
C GLU A 167 5.53 12.06 3.58
N GLU A 168 4.24 11.98 3.27
CA GLU A 168 3.25 11.32 4.12
C GLU A 168 2.80 9.97 3.51
N ILE A 169 2.53 9.00 4.39
CA ILE A 169 2.09 7.66 4.04
C ILE A 169 0.79 7.39 4.82
N SER A 170 -0.28 7.04 4.09
CA SER A 170 -1.50 6.53 4.70
C SER A 170 -1.42 5.02 4.84
N VAL A 171 -1.65 4.55 6.07
CA VAL A 171 -1.69 3.14 6.44
C VAL A 171 -3.07 2.81 6.99
N GLN A 172 -3.74 1.87 6.34
CA GLN A 172 -5.03 1.36 6.76
C GLN A 172 -4.92 -0.09 7.15
N LEU A 173 -5.38 -0.41 8.35
CA LEU A 173 -5.37 -1.73 8.97
C LEU A 173 -6.80 -2.16 9.27
N PRO A 174 -7.45 -2.86 8.31
CA PRO A 174 -8.76 -3.44 8.52
C PRO A 174 -8.73 -4.50 9.62
N GLY A 175 -9.78 -4.56 10.43
CA GLY A 175 -9.98 -5.65 11.38
C GLY A 175 -9.18 -5.55 12.69
N ILE A 176 -8.46 -4.46 12.94
CA ILE A 176 -7.98 -4.11 14.29
C ILE A 176 -9.21 -3.91 15.19
N LYS A 177 -9.33 -4.72 16.25
CA LYS A 177 -10.50 -4.70 17.16
C LYS A 177 -10.16 -4.19 18.54
N THR A 178 -8.90 -4.36 18.97
CA THR A 178 -8.47 -4.07 20.33
C THR A 178 -7.40 -2.98 20.36
N LEU A 179 -7.34 -2.26 21.49
CA LEU A 179 -6.31 -1.25 21.74
C LEU A 179 -4.90 -1.88 21.78
N GLU A 180 -4.78 -3.14 22.18
CA GLU A 180 -3.51 -3.87 22.22
C GLU A 180 -2.98 -4.19 20.82
N GLU A 181 -3.82 -4.73 19.94
CA GLU A 181 -3.47 -4.98 18.52
C GLU A 181 -3.03 -3.70 17.83
N GLU A 182 -3.73 -2.60 18.11
CA GLU A 182 -3.34 -1.28 17.64
C GLU A 182 -1.94 -0.88 18.13
N ARG A 183 -1.68 -0.97 19.43
CA ARG A 183 -0.38 -0.58 19.99
C ARG A 183 0.74 -1.41 19.39
N ARG A 184 0.51 -2.72 19.22
CA ARG A 184 1.46 -3.62 18.55
C ARG A 184 1.68 -3.25 17.09
N ALA A 185 0.63 -3.00 16.34
CA ALA A 185 0.74 -2.60 14.94
C ALA A 185 1.48 -1.27 14.78
N LYS A 186 1.17 -0.28 15.64
CA LYS A 186 1.89 1.00 15.69
C LYS A 186 3.37 0.79 16.03
N ASP A 187 3.66 0.06 17.09
CA ASP A 187 5.04 -0.17 17.52
C ASP A 187 5.82 -0.92 16.44
N LEU A 188 5.19 -1.86 15.74
CA LEU A 188 5.81 -2.61 14.64
C LEU A 188 6.19 -1.71 13.46
N ILE A 189 5.30 -0.80 13.05
CA ILE A 189 5.57 0.10 11.91
C ILE A 189 6.49 1.27 12.31
N SER A 190 6.50 1.69 13.58
CA SER A 190 7.31 2.83 14.04
C SER A 190 8.75 2.47 14.43
N ARG A 191 9.08 1.19 14.63
CA ARG A 191 10.46 0.76 14.91
C ARG A 191 11.34 0.96 13.68
N SER A 192 12.54 1.50 13.84
CA SER A 192 13.51 1.47 12.75
C SER A 192 13.98 0.03 12.50
N ALA A 193 14.25 -0.70 13.59
CA ALA A 193 14.79 -2.06 13.59
C ALA A 193 16.23 -2.12 13.05
N HIS A 194 17.02 -1.10 13.38
CA HIS A 194 18.43 -1.04 13.04
C HIS A 194 19.23 -2.00 13.93
N LEU A 195 19.53 -3.19 13.40
CA LEU A 195 20.20 -4.27 14.12
C LEU A 195 21.71 -4.20 13.90
N GLN A 196 22.49 -4.14 14.97
CA GLN A 196 23.95 -4.19 14.89
C GLN A 196 24.49 -5.24 15.86
N MET A 197 25.43 -6.05 15.38
CA MET A 197 26.21 -6.94 16.25
C MET A 197 27.55 -6.29 16.52
N MET A 198 27.84 -5.99 17.78
CA MET A 198 29.00 -5.21 18.18
C MET A 198 29.85 -5.98 19.20
N ALA A 199 31.16 -5.81 19.15
CA ALA A 199 32.06 -6.41 20.13
C ALA A 199 32.00 -5.64 21.45
N VAL A 200 31.93 -6.33 22.58
CA VAL A 200 32.08 -5.68 23.89
C VAL A 200 33.53 -5.34 24.14
N ASP A 201 33.81 -4.13 24.63
CA ASP A 201 35.17 -3.69 24.98
C ASP A 201 35.57 -4.19 26.37
N GLU A 202 35.87 -5.49 26.48
CA GLU A 202 36.12 -6.15 27.77
C GLU A 202 37.25 -5.53 28.61
N GLU A 203 38.20 -4.85 27.97
CA GLU A 203 39.33 -4.20 28.65
C GLU A 203 38.88 -2.99 29.47
N HIS A 204 37.94 -2.21 28.95
CA HIS A 204 37.51 -0.92 29.52
C HIS A 204 36.07 -0.95 30.05
N ASN A 205 35.32 -2.03 29.80
CA ASN A 205 33.91 -2.14 30.19
C ASN A 205 33.68 -2.12 31.71
N LYS A 206 34.71 -2.36 32.53
CA LYS A 206 34.62 -2.25 34.00
C LYS A 206 34.31 -0.83 34.47
N ASP A 207 34.71 0.17 33.69
CA ASP A 207 34.48 1.59 33.99
C ASP A 207 33.28 2.18 33.22
N ALA A 208 32.56 1.36 32.45
CA ALA A 208 31.46 1.80 31.57
C ALA A 208 30.39 2.63 32.30
N MET A 209 30.09 2.32 33.56
CA MET A 209 29.10 3.08 34.34
C MET A 209 29.57 4.47 34.79
N LYS A 210 30.89 4.70 34.84
CA LYS A 210 31.50 5.97 35.29
C LYS A 210 32.00 6.82 34.12
N MET A 211 32.12 6.22 32.95
CA MET A 211 32.65 6.84 31.74
C MET A 211 31.63 7.76 31.08
N THR A 212 32.11 8.87 30.53
CA THR A 212 31.31 9.78 29.70
C THR A 212 31.31 9.34 28.25
N ASP A 213 30.28 9.73 27.48
CA ASP A 213 30.16 9.36 26.06
C ASP A 213 31.37 9.89 25.23
N LEU A 214 31.95 11.02 25.65
CA LEU A 214 33.11 11.64 25.01
C LEU A 214 34.42 10.87 25.28
N GLU A 215 34.55 10.25 26.44
CA GLU A 215 35.69 9.37 26.78
C GLU A 215 35.61 8.05 26.02
N ALA A 216 34.41 7.47 25.91
CA ALA A 216 34.18 6.27 25.12
C ALA A 216 34.57 6.47 23.65
N GLN A 217 34.18 7.60 23.05
CA GLN A 217 34.52 7.93 21.65
C GLN A 217 36.04 8.04 21.43
N LYS A 218 36.79 8.60 22.38
CA LYS A 218 38.27 8.69 22.29
C LYS A 218 38.94 7.31 22.27
N LEU A 219 38.29 6.30 22.86
CA LEU A 219 38.75 4.92 22.86
C LEU A 219 38.30 4.14 21.61
N GLY A 220 37.59 4.78 20.67
CA GLY A 220 36.97 4.12 19.53
C GLY A 220 35.80 3.22 19.93
N SER A 221 35.14 3.53 21.04
CA SER A 221 34.05 2.77 21.63
C SER A 221 32.80 3.64 21.79
N VAL A 222 31.63 3.00 21.91
CA VAL A 222 30.33 3.64 22.10
C VAL A 222 29.70 3.06 23.35
N LEU A 223 29.12 3.93 24.15
CA LEU A 223 28.48 3.58 25.40
C LEU A 223 26.97 3.50 25.20
N LEU A 224 26.41 2.29 25.28
CA LEU A 224 24.99 2.03 25.05
C LEU A 224 24.30 1.50 26.31
N SER A 225 22.99 1.72 26.41
CA SER A 225 22.20 1.26 27.54
C SER A 225 21.81 -0.21 27.38
N ASP A 226 21.96 -1.00 28.43
CA ASP A 226 21.54 -2.41 28.51
C ASP A 226 20.11 -2.52 29.03
N VAL A 227 19.25 -3.15 28.22
CA VAL A 227 17.81 -3.32 28.49
C VAL A 227 17.54 -4.45 29.49
N GLU A 228 18.37 -5.50 29.52
CA GLU A 228 18.18 -6.66 30.39
C GLU A 228 18.74 -6.43 31.80
N MET A 229 20.01 -6.02 31.89
CA MET A 229 20.70 -5.95 33.18
C MET A 229 20.54 -4.60 33.89
N GLY A 230 20.09 -3.57 33.16
CA GLY A 230 20.04 -2.19 33.65
C GLY A 230 21.45 -1.63 33.85
N GLY A 231 21.88 -0.75 32.95
CA GLY A 231 23.22 -0.17 33.03
C GLY A 231 23.72 0.31 31.68
N LYS A 232 25.02 0.59 31.60
CA LYS A 232 25.69 0.95 30.36
C LYS A 232 26.76 -0.11 30.03
N ILE A 233 26.81 -0.52 28.78
CA ILE A 233 27.85 -1.41 28.22
C ILE A 233 28.68 -0.61 27.23
N LEU A 234 29.99 -0.78 27.31
CA LEU A 234 30.96 -0.21 26.37
C LEU A 234 31.19 -1.19 25.22
N LEU A 235 30.91 -0.73 24.00
CA LEU A 235 31.02 -1.50 22.77
C LEU A 235 32.06 -0.88 21.85
N LYS A 236 32.75 -1.67 21.04
CA LYS A 236 33.60 -1.13 19.97
C LYS A 236 32.70 -0.40 18.96
N ALA A 237 33.10 0.80 18.53
CA ALA A 237 32.26 1.66 17.70
C ALA A 237 31.94 1.08 16.31
N ILE A 238 32.82 0.21 15.80
CA ILE A 238 32.63 -0.44 14.50
C ILE A 238 31.80 -1.71 14.71
N PRO A 239 30.60 -1.82 14.11
CA PRO A 239 29.81 -3.04 14.16
C PRO A 239 30.47 -4.15 13.35
N ILE A 240 30.34 -5.38 13.84
CA ILE A 240 30.81 -6.60 13.17
C ILE A 240 29.87 -6.91 11.99
N LEU A 241 28.57 -6.80 12.23
CA LEU A 241 27.49 -7.08 11.27
C LEU A 241 26.35 -6.08 11.48
N ASP A 242 25.61 -5.83 10.41
CA ASP A 242 24.38 -5.02 10.41
C ASP A 242 23.18 -5.88 9.94
N GLY A 243 21.98 -5.37 10.20
CA GLY A 243 20.68 -5.90 9.83
C GLY A 243 20.53 -6.26 8.36
N GLU A 244 21.23 -5.55 7.47
CA GLU A 244 21.19 -5.78 6.03
C GLU A 244 21.67 -7.17 5.61
N MET A 245 22.52 -7.81 6.43
CA MET A 245 23.06 -9.16 6.15
C MET A 245 22.13 -10.28 6.63
N LEU A 246 20.95 -9.97 7.19
CA LEU A 246 19.96 -10.98 7.59
C LEU A 246 19.10 -11.41 6.41
N THR A 247 18.93 -12.72 6.26
CA THR A 247 18.05 -13.34 5.26
C THR A 247 16.71 -13.76 5.83
N ASP A 248 16.68 -14.18 7.10
CA ASP A 248 15.46 -14.61 7.78
C ASP A 248 15.55 -14.39 9.29
N ALA A 249 14.39 -14.26 9.93
CA ALA A 249 14.26 -14.20 11.39
C ALA A 249 12.96 -14.87 11.85
N LYS A 250 13.02 -15.78 12.82
CA LYS A 250 11.87 -16.58 13.28
C LYS A 250 11.87 -16.72 14.79
N VAL A 251 10.68 -16.75 15.38
CA VAL A 251 10.53 -17.10 16.79
C VAL A 251 10.72 -18.61 16.95
N VAL A 252 11.62 -18.99 17.84
CA VAL A 252 11.84 -20.38 18.26
C VAL A 252 11.85 -20.43 19.79
N TYR A 253 11.66 -21.62 20.35
CA TYR A 253 11.78 -21.83 21.80
C TYR A 253 13.17 -22.38 22.10
N ASP A 254 13.82 -21.82 23.10
CA ASP A 254 15.11 -22.33 23.58
C ASP A 254 14.94 -23.61 24.42
N GLN A 255 16.06 -24.13 24.95
CA GLN A 255 16.04 -25.34 25.80
C GLN A 255 15.25 -25.16 27.11
N ASN A 256 15.07 -23.92 27.57
CA ASN A 256 14.31 -23.57 28.77
C ASN A 256 12.84 -23.22 28.45
N ASN A 257 12.40 -23.47 27.22
CA ASN A 257 11.07 -23.12 26.72
C ASN A 257 10.76 -21.61 26.76
N GLN A 258 11.79 -20.77 26.63
CA GLN A 258 11.67 -19.32 26.48
C GLN A 258 11.66 -18.93 25.00
N PRO A 259 10.84 -17.95 24.59
CA PRO A 259 10.78 -17.51 23.21
C PRO A 259 12.01 -16.65 22.86
N VAL A 260 12.77 -17.08 21.85
CA VAL A 260 13.94 -16.37 21.33
C VAL A 260 13.81 -16.14 19.83
N VAL A 261 14.51 -15.15 19.30
CA VAL A 261 14.48 -14.86 17.85
C VAL A 261 15.70 -15.49 17.19
N SER A 262 15.50 -16.57 16.44
CA SER A 262 16.54 -17.14 15.59
C SER A 262 16.66 -16.33 14.30
N PHE A 263 17.88 -16.04 13.87
CA PHE A 263 18.16 -15.35 12.61
C PHE A 263 19.11 -16.18 11.73
N THR A 264 19.01 -15.97 10.43
CA THR A 264 19.96 -16.48 9.44
C THR A 264 20.58 -15.33 8.67
N LEU A 265 21.85 -15.47 8.33
CA LEU A 265 22.63 -14.50 7.59
C LEU A 265 22.76 -14.93 6.12
N ASP A 266 23.12 -13.99 5.26
CA ASP A 266 23.57 -14.31 3.91
C ASP A 266 24.99 -14.93 3.92
N ALA A 267 25.50 -15.29 2.74
CA ALA A 267 26.81 -15.93 2.63
C ALA A 267 27.97 -15.03 3.11
N GLN A 268 27.87 -13.72 2.95
CA GLN A 268 28.91 -12.76 3.36
C GLN A 268 28.88 -12.57 4.88
N GLY A 269 27.69 -12.32 5.44
CA GLY A 269 27.45 -12.19 6.86
C GLY A 269 27.85 -13.46 7.62
N ALA A 270 27.51 -14.64 7.10
CA ALA A 270 27.88 -15.93 7.69
C ALA A 270 29.40 -16.10 7.80
N LYS A 271 30.15 -15.66 6.79
CA LYS A 271 31.62 -15.71 6.78
C LYS A 271 32.21 -14.75 7.81
N ILE A 272 31.80 -13.49 7.81
CA ILE A 272 32.26 -12.47 8.76
C ILE A 272 31.95 -12.93 10.20
N PHE A 273 30.74 -13.44 10.43
CA PHE A 273 30.32 -13.97 11.72
C PHE A 273 31.16 -15.16 12.18
N GLY A 274 31.42 -16.12 11.29
CA GLY A 274 32.22 -17.31 11.58
C GLY A 274 33.69 -17.00 11.85
N ASP A 275 34.26 -16.02 11.16
CA ASP A 275 35.65 -15.59 11.37
C ASP A 275 35.80 -14.79 12.66
N PHE A 276 34.86 -13.86 12.94
CA PHE A 276 34.86 -13.09 14.18
C PHE A 276 34.63 -13.97 15.41
N SER A 277 33.64 -14.87 15.37
CA SER A 277 33.34 -15.76 16.50
C SER A 277 34.48 -16.74 16.80
N GLY A 278 35.14 -17.26 15.75
CA GLY A 278 36.30 -18.13 15.92
C GLY A 278 37.50 -17.46 16.58
N ALA A 279 37.74 -16.18 16.28
CA ALA A 279 38.84 -15.41 16.87
C ALA A 279 38.55 -14.87 18.28
N ASN A 280 37.28 -14.81 18.69
CA ASN A 280 36.85 -14.15 19.93
C ASN A 280 36.09 -15.08 20.89
N VAL A 281 36.40 -16.38 20.87
CA VAL A 281 35.88 -17.34 21.85
C VAL A 281 36.22 -16.88 23.27
N GLY A 282 35.23 -16.89 24.16
CA GLY A 282 35.32 -16.43 25.54
C GLY A 282 35.02 -14.94 25.75
N LYS A 283 34.88 -14.14 24.69
CA LYS A 283 34.48 -12.72 24.79
C LYS A 283 32.99 -12.54 24.55
N ARG A 284 32.42 -11.41 24.99
CA ARG A 284 31.02 -11.06 24.72
C ARG A 284 30.84 -10.33 23.41
N MET A 285 29.70 -10.60 22.78
CA MET A 285 29.21 -9.90 21.60
C MET A 285 27.81 -9.39 21.91
N ALA A 286 27.61 -8.09 21.74
CA ALA A 286 26.35 -7.42 21.99
C ALA A 286 25.47 -7.40 20.74
N ILE A 287 24.19 -7.63 20.95
CA ILE A 287 23.13 -7.45 19.98
C ILE A 287 22.45 -6.12 20.30
N VAL A 288 22.65 -5.16 19.42
CA VAL A 288 22.17 -3.78 19.55
C VAL A 288 21.03 -3.57 18.58
N LEU A 289 19.93 -3.00 19.07
CA LEU A 289 18.80 -2.60 18.24
C LEU A 289 18.43 -1.17 18.58
N ASP A 290 18.40 -0.29 17.58
CA ASP A 290 18.04 1.12 17.74
C ASP A 290 18.85 1.81 18.89
N ASN A 291 20.17 1.59 18.90
CA ASN A 291 21.13 2.09 19.92
C ASN A 291 20.89 1.60 21.36
N LYS A 292 20.22 0.46 21.54
CA LYS A 292 20.06 -0.19 22.85
C LYS A 292 20.55 -1.61 22.80
N VAL A 293 21.27 -2.04 23.83
CA VAL A 293 21.77 -3.41 23.95
C VAL A 293 20.65 -4.28 24.51
N TYR A 294 20.25 -5.29 23.73
CA TYR A 294 19.22 -6.25 24.15
C TYR A 294 19.82 -7.48 24.82
N SER A 295 20.98 -7.93 24.33
CA SER A 295 21.72 -9.03 24.96
C SER A 295 23.20 -8.94 24.61
N ALA A 296 24.04 -9.44 25.51
CA ALA A 296 25.50 -9.51 25.31
C ALA A 296 26.05 -10.90 25.69
N PRO A 297 25.65 -11.97 24.98
CA PRO A 297 26.09 -13.32 25.27
C PRO A 297 27.60 -13.51 25.05
N VAL A 298 28.17 -14.46 25.80
CA VAL A 298 29.56 -14.91 25.63
C VAL A 298 29.64 -15.89 24.46
N ILE A 299 30.60 -15.68 23.56
CA ILE A 299 30.88 -16.59 22.44
C ILE A 299 31.55 -17.85 23.01
N ARG A 300 30.88 -19.00 22.92
CA ARG A 300 31.39 -20.27 23.48
C ARG A 300 32.22 -21.08 22.49
N GLU A 301 31.85 -21.00 21.21
CA GLU A 301 32.50 -21.72 20.12
C GLU A 301 32.38 -20.93 18.82
N ARG A 302 33.09 -21.35 17.78
CA ARG A 302 33.02 -20.75 16.45
C ARG A 302 31.66 -21.03 15.81
N ILE A 303 30.96 -19.99 15.37
CA ILE A 303 29.63 -20.10 14.76
C ILE A 303 29.74 -19.98 13.23
N GLY A 304 30.10 -21.09 12.58
CA GLY A 304 30.29 -21.13 11.12
C GLY A 304 29.03 -21.35 10.29
N GLY A 305 27.89 -21.64 10.93
CA GLY A 305 26.63 -22.00 10.25
C GLY A 305 25.79 -20.83 9.77
N GLY A 306 26.26 -19.58 9.92
CA GLY A 306 25.54 -18.38 9.46
C GLY A 306 24.19 -18.15 10.14
N SER A 307 23.97 -18.72 11.33
CA SER A 307 22.74 -18.56 12.08
C SER A 307 23.04 -18.32 13.55
N GLY A 308 22.10 -17.67 14.23
CA GLY A 308 22.22 -17.38 15.66
C GLY A 308 20.86 -17.18 16.31
N GLN A 309 20.88 -16.86 17.59
CA GLN A 309 19.69 -16.62 18.39
C GLN A 309 19.88 -15.34 19.20
N ILE A 310 18.85 -14.49 19.18
CA ILE A 310 18.72 -13.30 20.02
C ILE A 310 17.85 -13.73 21.20
N SER A 311 18.50 -14.00 22.32
CA SER A 311 17.84 -14.22 23.60
C SER A 311 17.50 -12.87 24.24
N GLY A 312 16.43 -12.88 25.02
CA GLY A 312 15.97 -11.76 25.83
C GLY A 312 14.78 -12.21 26.65
N ASN A 313 14.40 -11.45 27.70
CA ASN A 313 13.15 -11.69 28.43
C ASN A 313 11.91 -11.25 27.61
N PHE A 314 11.73 -11.83 26.43
CA PHE A 314 10.65 -11.51 25.50
C PHE A 314 9.38 -12.29 25.83
N SER A 315 8.22 -11.67 25.61
CA SER A 315 6.99 -12.43 25.40
C SER A 315 6.94 -13.01 23.98
N VAL A 316 6.14 -14.05 23.75
CA VAL A 316 5.96 -14.64 22.40
C VAL A 316 5.54 -13.58 21.38
N ALA A 317 4.67 -12.64 21.78
CA ALA A 317 4.24 -11.53 20.95
C ALA A 317 5.39 -10.56 20.63
N GLN A 318 6.21 -10.19 21.62
CA GLN A 318 7.36 -9.31 21.43
C GLN A 318 8.44 -9.95 20.54
N ALA A 319 8.73 -11.24 20.75
CA ALA A 319 9.65 -11.99 19.90
C ALA A 319 9.15 -12.05 18.45
N SER A 320 7.84 -12.24 18.25
CA SER A 320 7.21 -12.22 16.92
C SER A 320 7.34 -10.85 16.26
N ASP A 321 7.01 -9.77 16.98
CA ASP A 321 7.08 -8.42 16.45
C ASP A 321 8.53 -8.04 16.09
N LEU A 322 9.51 -8.45 16.91
CA LEU A 322 10.94 -8.28 16.61
C LEU A 322 11.36 -9.09 15.38
N ALA A 323 10.98 -10.36 15.29
CA ALA A 323 11.31 -11.20 14.14
C ALA A 323 10.75 -10.63 12.83
N ILE A 324 9.52 -10.10 12.85
CA ILE A 324 8.92 -9.43 11.69
C ILE A 324 9.72 -8.17 11.31
N ALA A 325 10.09 -7.35 12.30
CA ALA A 325 10.83 -6.12 12.07
C ALA A 325 12.21 -6.39 11.46
N LEU A 326 12.94 -7.38 11.98
CA LEU A 326 14.25 -7.81 11.46
C LEU A 326 14.16 -8.38 10.03
N ARG A 327 13.18 -9.25 9.76
CA ARG A 327 12.99 -9.85 8.43
C ARG A 327 12.61 -8.81 7.36
N SER A 328 11.97 -7.72 7.78
CA SER A 328 11.51 -6.66 6.88
C SER A 328 12.58 -5.61 6.59
N GLY A 329 13.72 -5.65 7.30
CA GLY A 329 14.82 -4.69 7.16
C GLY A 329 14.66 -3.42 7.99
N ALA A 330 15.78 -2.70 8.13
CA ALA A 330 15.87 -1.42 8.83
C ALA A 330 15.27 -0.28 8.01
N MET A 331 14.64 0.69 8.68
CA MET A 331 14.11 1.89 8.02
C MET A 331 15.20 2.95 7.85
N SER A 332 15.37 3.44 6.62
CA SER A 332 16.32 4.51 6.29
C SER A 332 15.96 5.87 6.89
N ALA A 333 14.69 6.09 7.22
CA ALA A 333 14.15 7.30 7.84
C ALA A 333 13.17 6.94 8.97
N PRO A 334 13.20 7.63 10.12
CA PRO A 334 12.16 7.46 11.13
C PRO A 334 10.80 7.93 10.63
N ILE A 335 9.75 7.38 11.23
CA ILE A 335 8.37 7.78 10.96
C ILE A 335 7.73 8.42 12.19
N GLN A 336 6.89 9.42 11.95
CA GLN A 336 6.06 10.06 12.97
C GLN A 336 4.59 9.85 12.64
N VAL A 337 3.76 9.62 13.66
CA VAL A 337 2.31 9.52 13.46
C VAL A 337 1.73 10.94 13.50
N LEU A 338 1.25 11.42 12.35
CA LEU A 338 0.64 12.75 12.18
C LEU A 338 -0.83 12.75 12.54
N GLU A 339 -1.60 11.80 12.00
CA GLU A 339 -3.01 11.62 12.31
C GLU A 339 -3.29 10.15 12.60
N LYS A 340 -4.24 9.91 13.50
CA LYS A 340 -4.75 8.58 13.80
C LYS A 340 -6.27 8.63 13.92
N ARG A 341 -6.96 7.73 13.22
CA ARG A 341 -8.42 7.57 13.27
C ARG A 341 -8.78 6.11 13.44
N ILE A 342 -9.66 5.83 14.40
CA ILE A 342 -10.17 4.49 14.68
C ILE A 342 -11.64 4.44 14.28
N ILE A 343 -12.02 3.38 13.56
CA ILE A 343 -13.41 3.10 13.23
C ILE A 343 -13.80 1.81 13.96
N GLY A 344 -14.75 1.92 14.89
CA GLY A 344 -15.22 0.80 15.68
C GLY A 344 -15.90 -0.28 14.81
N PRO A 345 -15.72 -1.59 15.10
CA PRO A 345 -16.35 -2.66 14.33
C PRO A 345 -17.89 -2.62 14.31
N SER A 346 -18.51 -2.09 15.38
CA SER A 346 -19.97 -1.93 15.48
C SER A 346 -20.52 -0.89 14.50
N LEU A 347 -19.87 0.27 14.40
CA LEU A 347 -20.23 1.35 13.47
C LEU A 347 -20.17 0.89 12.02
N GLY A 348 -19.14 0.11 11.66
CA GLY A 348 -19.01 -0.46 10.32
C GLY A 348 -20.10 -1.48 9.99
N LYS A 349 -20.35 -2.44 10.90
CA LYS A 349 -21.39 -3.47 10.71
C LYS A 349 -22.79 -2.88 10.56
N ASP A 350 -23.13 -1.89 11.39
CA ASP A 350 -24.44 -1.23 11.33
C ASP A 350 -24.60 -0.40 10.06
N SER A 351 -23.54 0.27 9.63
CA SER A 351 -23.51 1.04 8.38
C SER A 351 -23.64 0.13 7.16
N VAL A 352 -22.91 -0.99 7.11
CA VAL A 352 -23.05 -2.02 6.06
C VAL A 352 -24.49 -2.53 6.00
N LYS A 353 -25.07 -2.92 7.14
CA LYS A 353 -26.43 -3.45 7.19
C LYS A 353 -27.44 -2.43 6.69
N THR A 354 -27.35 -1.19 7.15
CA THR A 354 -28.26 -0.11 6.74
C THR A 354 -28.13 0.20 5.25
N SER A 355 -26.90 0.25 4.72
CA SER A 355 -26.66 0.50 3.29
C SER A 355 -27.12 -0.66 2.40
N ILE A 356 -26.99 -1.92 2.84
CA ILE A 356 -27.57 -3.07 2.11
C ILE A 356 -29.09 -2.98 2.11
N ILE A 357 -29.72 -2.65 3.23
CA ILE A 357 -31.18 -2.48 3.31
C ILE A 357 -31.64 -1.36 2.37
N ALA A 358 -30.94 -0.22 2.35
CA ALA A 358 -31.25 0.89 1.45
C ALA A 358 -31.08 0.52 -0.03
N LEU A 359 -29.99 -0.19 -0.37
CA LEU A 359 -29.71 -0.64 -1.73
C LEU A 359 -30.77 -1.65 -2.21
N VAL A 360 -31.05 -2.71 -1.45
CA VAL A 360 -32.04 -3.73 -1.81
C VAL A 360 -33.44 -3.15 -1.84
N GLY A 361 -33.82 -2.33 -0.86
CA GLY A 361 -35.11 -1.67 -0.79
C GLY A 361 -35.34 -0.73 -1.98
N GLY A 362 -34.37 0.13 -2.29
CA GLY A 362 -34.42 1.01 -3.45
C GLY A 362 -34.48 0.23 -4.77
N PHE A 363 -33.68 -0.82 -4.89
CA PHE A 363 -33.65 -1.68 -6.08
C PHE A 363 -35.01 -2.36 -6.34
N ILE A 364 -35.64 -2.94 -5.31
CA ILE A 364 -36.96 -3.59 -5.43
C ILE A 364 -38.03 -2.57 -5.82
N LEU A 365 -38.05 -1.39 -5.17
CA LEU A 365 -39.02 -0.34 -5.49
C LEU A 365 -38.90 0.13 -6.94
N VAL A 366 -37.68 0.35 -7.41
CA VAL A 366 -37.43 0.79 -8.79
C VAL A 366 -37.78 -0.30 -9.80
N MET A 367 -37.44 -1.57 -9.54
CA MET A 367 -37.87 -2.67 -10.40
C MET A 367 -39.40 -2.79 -10.45
N GLY A 368 -40.06 -2.69 -9.30
CA GLY A 368 -41.52 -2.72 -9.20
C GLY A 368 -42.15 -1.61 -10.05
N PHE A 369 -41.66 -0.38 -9.92
CA PHE A 369 -42.09 0.74 -10.75
C PHE A 369 -41.87 0.47 -12.25
N MET A 370 -40.70 -0.02 -12.63
CA MET A 370 -40.38 -0.30 -14.04
C MET A 370 -41.29 -1.36 -14.65
N VAL A 371 -41.54 -2.46 -13.94
CA VAL A 371 -42.43 -3.53 -14.42
C VAL A 371 -43.87 -3.05 -14.49
N LEU A 372 -44.37 -2.32 -13.49
CA LEU A 372 -45.73 -1.79 -13.47
C LEU A 372 -45.97 -0.76 -14.58
N TYR A 373 -45.04 0.18 -14.78
CA TYR A 373 -45.21 1.27 -15.74
C TYR A 373 -44.87 0.86 -17.18
N TYR A 374 -43.85 0.02 -17.38
CA TYR A 374 -43.34 -0.37 -18.70
C TYR A 374 -43.67 -1.80 -19.15
N SER A 375 -44.37 -2.60 -18.32
CA SER A 375 -44.71 -4.00 -18.65
C SER A 375 -43.47 -4.82 -19.05
N MET A 376 -43.47 -5.54 -20.19
CA MET A 376 -42.32 -6.33 -20.63
C MET A 376 -41.06 -5.51 -20.94
N ALA A 377 -41.21 -4.28 -21.45
CA ALA A 377 -40.08 -3.36 -21.61
C ALA A 377 -39.42 -3.01 -20.26
N GLY A 378 -40.22 -2.99 -19.19
CA GLY A 378 -39.75 -2.87 -17.81
C GLY A 378 -38.92 -4.08 -17.36
N VAL A 379 -39.38 -5.30 -17.67
CA VAL A 379 -38.65 -6.54 -17.35
C VAL A 379 -37.28 -6.59 -18.05
N ILE A 380 -37.22 -6.17 -19.32
CA ILE A 380 -35.94 -6.09 -20.07
C ILE A 380 -34.98 -5.08 -19.43
N ALA A 381 -35.51 -3.93 -19.01
CA ALA A 381 -34.73 -2.93 -18.29
C ALA A 381 -34.23 -3.44 -16.92
N CYS A 382 -35.07 -4.15 -16.16
CA CYS A 382 -34.67 -4.77 -14.90
C CYS A 382 -33.57 -5.83 -15.10
N LEU A 383 -33.63 -6.61 -16.17
CA LEU A 383 -32.56 -7.56 -16.49
C LEU A 383 -31.23 -6.83 -16.74
N ALA A 384 -31.24 -5.76 -17.54
CA ALA A 384 -30.05 -4.95 -17.78
C ALA A 384 -29.48 -4.34 -16.49
N LEU A 385 -30.36 -3.90 -15.58
CA LEU A 385 -29.99 -3.38 -14.27
C LEU A 385 -29.27 -4.43 -13.40
N VAL A 386 -29.76 -5.67 -13.38
CA VAL A 386 -29.13 -6.78 -12.66
C VAL A 386 -27.73 -7.06 -13.23
N VAL A 387 -27.61 -7.12 -14.56
CA VAL A 387 -26.31 -7.30 -15.23
C VAL A 387 -25.36 -6.16 -14.90
N ASN A 388 -25.86 -4.92 -14.86
CA ASN A 388 -25.06 -3.75 -14.49
C ASN A 388 -24.46 -3.90 -13.08
N LEU A 389 -25.25 -4.34 -12.11
CA LEU A 389 -24.76 -4.55 -10.74
C LEU A 389 -23.66 -5.61 -10.68
N PHE A 390 -23.82 -6.73 -11.38
CA PHE A 390 -22.79 -7.77 -11.46
C PHE A 390 -21.51 -7.28 -12.16
N LEU A 391 -21.63 -6.42 -13.18
CA LEU A 391 -20.46 -5.83 -13.84
C LEU A 391 -19.69 -4.89 -12.92
N ILE A 392 -20.38 -4.08 -12.10
CA ILE A 392 -19.72 -3.21 -11.12
C ILE A 392 -18.89 -4.07 -10.15
N VAL A 393 -19.51 -5.11 -9.58
CA VAL A 393 -18.85 -6.02 -8.63
C VAL A 393 -17.68 -6.75 -9.27
N ALA A 394 -17.86 -7.28 -10.49
CA ALA A 394 -16.82 -7.99 -11.21
C ALA A 394 -15.60 -7.11 -11.53
N VAL A 395 -15.83 -5.90 -12.05
CA VAL A 395 -14.74 -4.97 -12.36
C VAL A 395 -13.99 -4.59 -11.09
N MET A 396 -14.70 -4.29 -10.00
CA MET A 396 -14.05 -4.02 -8.71
C MET A 396 -13.20 -5.19 -8.23
N ALA A 397 -13.71 -6.42 -8.35
CA ALA A 397 -12.99 -7.63 -7.94
C ALA A 397 -11.72 -7.86 -8.80
N ILE A 398 -11.79 -7.64 -10.12
CA ILE A 398 -10.65 -7.80 -11.04
C ILE A 398 -9.53 -6.81 -10.70
N PHE A 399 -9.88 -5.57 -10.38
CA PHE A 399 -8.89 -4.54 -10.05
C PHE A 399 -8.50 -4.50 -8.56
N GLY A 400 -9.01 -5.42 -7.73
CA GLY A 400 -8.75 -5.44 -6.29
C GLY A 400 -9.27 -4.20 -5.56
N ALA A 401 -10.25 -3.51 -6.12
CA ALA A 401 -10.75 -2.24 -5.62
C ALA A 401 -11.46 -2.39 -4.27
N THR A 402 -11.30 -1.37 -3.43
CA THR A 402 -11.88 -1.34 -2.10
C THR A 402 -13.27 -0.72 -2.09
N LEU A 403 -14.27 -1.47 -1.59
CA LEU A 403 -15.62 -0.99 -1.36
C LEU A 403 -15.70 -0.27 -0.01
N THR A 404 -15.99 1.03 -0.04
CA THR A 404 -16.20 1.87 1.15
C THR A 404 -17.68 2.23 1.32
N LEU A 405 -18.05 2.87 2.42
CA LEU A 405 -19.43 3.34 2.63
C LEU A 405 -19.86 4.36 1.56
N PRO A 406 -19.03 5.38 1.22
CA PRO A 406 -19.31 6.21 0.04
C PRO A 406 -19.31 5.41 -1.26
N GLY A 407 -18.44 4.40 -1.42
CA GLY A 407 -18.50 3.49 -2.57
C GLY A 407 -19.88 2.82 -2.72
N MET A 408 -20.49 2.37 -1.62
CA MET A 408 -21.86 1.83 -1.63
C MET A 408 -22.89 2.88 -2.06
N ALA A 409 -22.74 4.13 -1.61
CA ALA A 409 -23.59 5.22 -2.09
C ALA A 409 -23.42 5.48 -3.60
N GLY A 410 -22.20 5.34 -4.13
CA GLY A 410 -21.92 5.36 -5.56
C GLY A 410 -22.67 4.25 -6.30
N ILE A 411 -22.68 3.02 -5.78
CA ILE A 411 -23.48 1.92 -6.36
C ILE A 411 -24.98 2.29 -6.36
N VAL A 412 -25.53 2.80 -5.25
CA VAL A 412 -26.94 3.23 -5.19
C VAL A 412 -27.23 4.34 -6.22
N LEU A 413 -26.35 5.32 -6.37
CA LEU A 413 -26.48 6.38 -7.38
C LEU A 413 -26.47 5.81 -8.80
N THR A 414 -25.56 4.87 -9.09
CA THR A 414 -25.47 4.25 -10.42
C THR A 414 -26.70 3.42 -10.77
N VAL A 415 -27.37 2.82 -9.78
CA VAL A 415 -28.66 2.15 -10.02
C VAL A 415 -29.69 3.16 -10.54
N GLY A 416 -29.77 4.36 -9.95
CA GLY A 416 -30.64 5.43 -10.44
C GLY A 416 -30.31 5.87 -11.86
N ILE A 417 -29.03 6.14 -12.14
CA ILE A 417 -28.56 6.55 -13.48
C ILE A 417 -28.81 5.45 -14.52
N ALA A 418 -28.57 4.19 -14.18
CA ALA A 418 -28.79 3.06 -15.08
C ALA A 418 -30.27 2.84 -15.42
N VAL A 419 -31.17 3.12 -14.48
CA VAL A 419 -32.63 3.05 -14.71
C VAL A 419 -33.07 4.18 -15.64
N ASP A 420 -32.56 5.39 -15.42
CA ASP A 420 -32.91 6.57 -16.24
C ASP A 420 -32.57 6.36 -17.72
N ALA A 421 -31.40 5.78 -18.03
CA ALA A 421 -31.05 5.42 -19.40
C ALA A 421 -32.08 4.48 -20.06
N ASN A 422 -32.60 3.51 -19.32
CA ASN A 422 -33.63 2.60 -19.82
C ASN A 422 -35.00 3.26 -19.93
N ILE A 423 -35.33 4.23 -19.06
CA ILE A 423 -36.53 5.06 -19.15
C ILE A 423 -36.51 5.89 -20.44
N ILE A 424 -35.41 6.59 -20.71
CA ILE A 424 -35.24 7.42 -21.91
C ILE A 424 -35.42 6.59 -23.18
N ILE A 425 -34.82 5.40 -23.24
CA ILE A 425 -34.98 4.47 -24.38
C ILE A 425 -36.45 4.08 -24.53
N ASN A 426 -37.10 3.63 -23.45
CA ASN A 426 -38.48 3.16 -23.51
C ASN A 426 -39.45 4.28 -23.91
N GLU A 427 -39.32 5.48 -23.36
CA GLU A 427 -40.17 6.61 -23.75
C GLU A 427 -39.93 7.03 -25.20
N ARG A 428 -38.68 7.06 -25.67
CA ARG A 428 -38.41 7.38 -27.08
C ARG A 428 -38.97 6.33 -28.05
N ILE A 429 -38.98 5.06 -27.66
CA ILE A 429 -39.64 3.99 -28.44
C ILE A 429 -41.17 4.20 -28.41
N ARG A 430 -41.76 4.50 -27.26
CA ARG A 430 -43.20 4.75 -27.10
C ARG A 430 -43.66 5.95 -27.92
N GLU A 431 -42.87 7.02 -27.96
CA GLU A 431 -43.14 8.21 -28.76
C GLU A 431 -43.27 7.85 -30.24
N VAL A 432 -42.29 7.14 -30.80
CA VAL A 432 -42.33 6.72 -32.21
C VAL A 432 -43.45 5.69 -32.47
N LEU A 433 -43.77 4.82 -31.51
CA LEU A 433 -44.92 3.91 -31.62
C LEU A 433 -46.27 4.65 -31.63
N ARG A 434 -46.39 5.79 -30.93
CA ARG A 434 -47.61 6.64 -30.95
C ARG A 434 -47.79 7.35 -32.28
N GLU A 435 -46.72 7.52 -33.06
CA GLU A 435 -46.75 8.04 -34.43
C GLU A 435 -47.18 6.98 -35.48
N ASN A 436 -47.64 5.80 -35.05
CA ASN A 436 -48.07 4.66 -35.88
C ASN A 436 -46.96 4.02 -36.75
N GLU A 437 -45.70 4.24 -36.40
CA GLU A 437 -44.58 3.56 -37.05
C GLU A 437 -44.50 2.07 -36.66
N GLY A 438 -43.99 1.23 -37.56
CA GLY A 438 -43.85 -0.20 -37.31
C GLY A 438 -42.86 -0.50 -36.16
N ILE A 439 -43.13 -1.53 -35.35
CA ILE A 439 -42.36 -1.89 -34.13
C ILE A 439 -40.84 -1.93 -34.38
N ALA A 440 -40.41 -2.53 -35.50
CA ALA A 440 -38.99 -2.61 -35.85
C ALA A 440 -38.34 -1.23 -36.08
N LYS A 441 -39.06 -0.33 -36.77
CA LYS A 441 -38.61 1.03 -37.06
C LYS A 441 -38.64 1.89 -35.80
N ALA A 442 -39.66 1.73 -34.95
CA ALA A 442 -39.77 2.41 -33.67
C ALA A 442 -38.62 2.05 -32.71
N ILE A 443 -38.26 0.77 -32.61
CA ILE A 443 -37.08 0.35 -31.83
C ILE A 443 -35.83 1.00 -32.42
N HIS A 444 -35.60 0.90 -33.73
CA HIS A 444 -34.39 1.44 -34.35
C HIS A 444 -34.23 2.97 -34.15
N LEU A 445 -35.29 3.74 -34.44
CA LEU A 445 -35.30 5.20 -34.26
C LEU A 445 -35.25 5.60 -32.79
N GLY A 446 -35.91 4.83 -31.92
CA GLY A 446 -35.89 5.02 -30.47
C GLY A 446 -34.46 4.95 -29.93
N TYR A 447 -33.71 3.89 -30.27
CA TYR A 447 -32.32 3.74 -29.83
C TYR A 447 -31.37 4.79 -30.44
N ILE A 448 -31.49 5.14 -31.72
CA ILE A 448 -30.62 6.16 -32.32
C ILE A 448 -30.80 7.50 -31.60
N ASN A 449 -32.03 7.91 -31.34
CA ASN A 449 -32.31 9.19 -30.69
C ASN A 449 -31.95 9.16 -29.19
N ALA A 450 -32.31 8.09 -28.48
CA ALA A 450 -32.01 7.94 -27.06
C ALA A 450 -30.51 7.82 -26.78
N SER A 451 -29.77 7.07 -27.61
CA SER A 451 -28.33 6.83 -27.39
C SER A 451 -27.52 8.12 -27.33
N ARG A 452 -27.83 9.13 -28.17
CA ARG A 452 -27.14 10.43 -28.14
C ARG A 452 -27.29 11.13 -26.80
N ALA A 453 -28.52 11.25 -26.28
CA ALA A 453 -28.80 11.89 -25.01
C ALA A 453 -28.17 11.12 -23.82
N ILE A 454 -28.22 9.79 -23.86
CA ILE A 454 -27.65 8.92 -22.83
C ILE A 454 -26.12 9.02 -22.81
N PHE A 455 -25.48 9.05 -23.99
CA PHE A 455 -24.03 9.24 -24.07
C PHE A 455 -23.61 10.60 -23.50
N ASP A 456 -24.30 11.68 -23.86
CA ASP A 456 -23.97 13.04 -23.41
C ASP A 456 -24.04 13.19 -21.87
N SER A 457 -25.17 12.76 -21.28
CA SER A 457 -25.37 12.80 -19.82
C SER A 457 -24.37 11.93 -19.05
N ASN A 458 -24.09 10.71 -19.55
CA ASN A 458 -23.15 9.81 -18.90
C ASN A 458 -21.70 10.24 -19.06
N ILE A 459 -21.29 10.81 -20.20
CA ILE A 459 -19.94 11.34 -20.40
C ILE A 459 -19.69 12.49 -19.40
N THR A 460 -20.66 13.38 -19.22
CA THR A 460 -20.56 14.46 -18.24
C THR A 460 -20.35 13.92 -16.82
N SER A 461 -21.13 12.91 -16.44
CA SER A 461 -21.01 12.25 -15.13
C SER A 461 -19.69 11.45 -14.98
N LEU A 462 -19.20 10.88 -16.07
CA LEU A 462 -17.91 10.17 -16.09
C LEU A 462 -16.74 11.14 -15.92
N ILE A 463 -16.79 12.33 -16.55
CA ILE A 463 -15.78 13.38 -16.35
C ILE A 463 -15.73 13.80 -14.88
N ALA A 464 -16.89 14.02 -14.25
CA ALA A 464 -16.96 14.33 -12.82
C ALA A 464 -16.35 13.20 -11.97
N SER A 465 -16.65 11.94 -12.29
CA SER A 465 -16.08 10.78 -11.61
C SER A 465 -14.55 10.71 -11.77
N VAL A 466 -14.01 11.00 -12.96
CA VAL A 466 -12.56 11.04 -13.20
C VAL A 466 -11.89 12.15 -12.38
N LEU A 467 -12.48 13.34 -12.33
CA LEU A 467 -11.95 14.45 -11.53
C LEU A 467 -11.97 14.13 -10.02
N LEU A 468 -13.07 13.53 -9.53
CA LEU A 468 -13.16 13.07 -8.14
C LEU A 468 -12.14 11.97 -7.83
N TYR A 469 -11.83 11.11 -8.78
CA TYR A 469 -10.80 10.07 -8.59
C TYR A 469 -9.37 10.66 -8.58
N ALA A 470 -9.11 11.62 -9.47
CA ALA A 470 -7.79 12.27 -9.59
C ALA A 470 -7.45 13.12 -8.37
N TYR A 471 -8.39 13.92 -7.88
CA TYR A 471 -8.16 14.90 -6.81
C TYR A 471 -8.76 14.52 -5.45
N GLY A 472 -9.70 13.55 -5.41
CA GLY A 472 -10.29 13.10 -4.16
C GLY A 472 -9.31 12.29 -3.31
N THR A 473 -9.60 12.17 -2.02
CA THR A 473 -8.81 11.38 -1.07
C THR A 473 -9.64 10.25 -0.48
N GLY A 474 -8.98 9.14 -0.13
CA GLY A 474 -9.57 8.00 0.58
C GLY A 474 -10.94 7.57 0.05
N ALA A 475 -11.99 7.86 0.82
CA ALA A 475 -13.35 7.43 0.55
C ALA A 475 -13.99 8.07 -0.69
N ILE A 476 -13.59 9.30 -1.07
CA ILE A 476 -14.08 9.99 -2.28
C ILE A 476 -13.60 9.24 -3.54
N LYS A 477 -12.37 8.71 -3.54
CA LYS A 477 -11.88 7.89 -4.65
C LYS A 477 -12.71 6.62 -4.82
N GLY A 478 -13.13 5.98 -3.72
CA GLY A 478 -14.01 4.82 -3.74
C GLY A 478 -15.39 5.13 -4.34
N PHE A 479 -15.99 6.26 -3.97
CA PHE A 479 -17.24 6.75 -4.57
C PHE A 479 -17.07 7.05 -6.08
N ALA A 480 -15.99 7.72 -6.45
CA ALA A 480 -15.69 8.07 -7.83
C ALA A 480 -15.49 6.83 -8.71
N LEU A 481 -14.76 5.83 -8.22
CA LEU A 481 -14.48 4.58 -8.92
C LEU A 481 -15.76 3.76 -9.15
N THR A 482 -16.56 3.56 -8.09
CA THR A 482 -17.83 2.82 -8.18
C THR A 482 -18.82 3.51 -9.14
N THR A 483 -18.91 4.84 -9.06
CA THR A 483 -19.76 5.64 -9.95
C THR A 483 -19.30 5.56 -11.40
N GLY A 484 -18.00 5.75 -11.65
CA GLY A 484 -17.43 5.68 -13.01
C GLY A 484 -17.59 4.30 -13.66
N ILE A 485 -17.30 3.22 -12.91
CA ILE A 485 -17.51 1.85 -13.39
C ILE A 485 -19.00 1.61 -13.70
N GLY A 486 -19.89 2.05 -12.81
CA GLY A 486 -21.33 1.88 -12.99
C GLY A 486 -21.88 2.64 -14.19
N ILE A 487 -21.37 3.83 -14.48
CA ILE A 487 -21.73 4.60 -15.68
C ILE A 487 -21.26 3.87 -16.95
N LEU A 488 -20.03 3.35 -16.97
CA LEU A 488 -19.54 2.60 -18.14
C LEU A 488 -20.34 1.31 -18.37
N ALA A 489 -20.62 0.57 -17.30
CA ALA A 489 -21.42 -0.63 -17.34
C ALA A 489 -22.88 -0.34 -17.76
N SER A 490 -23.44 0.81 -17.34
CA SER A 490 -24.81 1.20 -17.71
C SER A 490 -24.93 1.52 -19.20
N ILE A 491 -23.94 2.19 -19.81
CA ILE A 491 -23.90 2.45 -21.25
C ILE A 491 -23.92 1.12 -22.03
N ILE A 492 -23.10 0.15 -21.63
CA ILE A 492 -23.01 -1.16 -22.30
C ILE A 492 -24.33 -1.93 -22.16
N THR A 493 -24.86 -2.02 -20.93
CA THR A 493 -26.07 -2.79 -20.65
C THR A 493 -27.32 -2.15 -21.24
N ALA A 494 -27.49 -0.83 -21.12
CA ALA A 494 -28.64 -0.10 -21.61
C ALA A 494 -28.61 0.05 -23.14
N ILE A 495 -27.50 0.46 -23.77
CA ILE A 495 -27.50 0.72 -25.22
C ILE A 495 -27.29 -0.56 -26.02
N VAL A 496 -26.25 -1.34 -25.70
CA VAL A 496 -25.91 -2.54 -26.49
C VAL A 496 -26.76 -3.72 -26.04
N GLY A 497 -26.90 -3.91 -24.74
CA GLY A 497 -27.57 -5.05 -24.13
C GLY A 497 -29.06 -5.11 -24.44
N THR A 498 -29.82 -4.12 -23.98
CA THR A 498 -31.28 -4.11 -24.18
C THR A 498 -31.65 -4.09 -25.66
N GLN A 499 -30.88 -3.38 -26.52
CA GLN A 499 -31.11 -3.38 -27.96
C GLN A 499 -30.92 -4.77 -28.58
N GLY A 500 -29.90 -5.52 -28.13
CA GLY A 500 -29.68 -6.90 -28.54
C GLY A 500 -30.85 -7.81 -28.15
N ILE A 501 -31.42 -7.62 -26.96
CA ILE A 501 -32.61 -8.34 -26.48
C ILE A 501 -33.83 -8.03 -27.35
N TYR A 502 -34.11 -6.75 -27.62
CA TYR A 502 -35.23 -6.36 -28.48
C TYR A 502 -35.08 -6.89 -29.91
N GLN A 503 -33.87 -6.90 -30.46
CA GLN A 503 -33.61 -7.47 -31.78
C GLN A 503 -33.85 -8.98 -31.82
N ALA A 504 -33.49 -9.71 -30.76
CA ALA A 504 -33.77 -11.14 -30.65
C ALA A 504 -35.27 -11.45 -30.47
N LEU A 505 -36.00 -10.59 -29.75
CA LEU A 505 -37.43 -10.72 -29.51
C LEU A 505 -38.30 -10.17 -30.65
N LEU A 506 -37.70 -9.49 -31.64
CA LEU A 506 -38.42 -8.85 -32.75
C LEU A 506 -39.42 -9.77 -33.49
N PRO A 507 -39.12 -11.05 -33.75
CA PRO A 507 -40.08 -11.97 -34.39
C PRO A 507 -41.31 -12.26 -33.52
N LYS A 508 -41.15 -12.33 -32.20
CA LYS A 508 -42.27 -12.56 -31.25
C LYS A 508 -43.07 -11.27 -31.05
N LEU A 509 -42.40 -10.12 -31.03
CA LEU A 509 -42.99 -8.79 -30.93
C LEU A 509 -43.94 -8.51 -32.10
N THR A 510 -43.53 -8.84 -33.33
CA THR A 510 -44.34 -8.61 -34.54
C THR A 510 -45.52 -9.57 -34.67
N GLN A 511 -45.43 -10.79 -34.13
CA GLN A 511 -46.51 -11.78 -34.12
C GLN A 511 -47.62 -11.46 -33.10
N THR A 512 -47.26 -10.98 -31.91
CA THR A 512 -48.22 -10.81 -30.81
C THR A 512 -49.06 -9.53 -30.93
N LYS A 513 -48.60 -8.51 -31.68
CA LYS A 513 -49.24 -7.19 -31.95
C LYS A 513 -49.80 -6.40 -30.74
N SER A 514 -49.68 -6.90 -29.51
CA SER A 514 -50.12 -6.22 -28.29
C SER A 514 -49.09 -5.17 -27.84
N LEU A 515 -49.30 -3.92 -28.25
CA LEU A 515 -48.44 -2.79 -27.86
C LEU A 515 -48.50 -2.51 -26.35
N TYR A 516 -49.63 -2.82 -25.71
CA TYR A 516 -49.79 -2.67 -24.27
C TYR A 516 -48.93 -3.67 -23.48
N PHE A 517 -48.95 -4.95 -23.84
CA PHE A 517 -48.15 -5.95 -23.13
C PHE A 517 -46.64 -5.71 -23.28
N TRP A 518 -46.20 -5.36 -24.50
CA TRP A 518 -44.79 -5.24 -24.81
C TRP A 518 -44.16 -3.91 -24.39
N PHE A 519 -44.92 -2.82 -24.53
CA PHE A 519 -44.40 -1.47 -24.30
C PHE A 519 -45.26 -0.64 -23.35
N GLY A 520 -46.37 -1.14 -22.80
CA GLY A 520 -47.28 -0.37 -21.94
C GLY A 520 -48.01 0.77 -22.67
N VAL A 521 -48.13 0.70 -24.00
CA VAL A 521 -48.79 1.75 -24.80
C VAL A 521 -50.23 1.36 -25.11
N ASN A 522 -51.18 2.19 -24.67
CA ASN A 522 -52.55 2.11 -25.16
C ASN A 522 -52.60 2.70 -26.58
N LYS A 523 -53.08 1.91 -27.54
CA LYS A 523 -53.37 2.41 -28.88
C LYS A 523 -54.47 3.46 -28.73
N ARG A 524 -54.21 4.73 -29.07
CA ARG A 524 -55.30 5.71 -29.19
C ARG A 524 -56.27 5.17 -30.25
N ALA A 525 -57.56 5.15 -29.90
CA ALA A 525 -58.66 4.80 -30.79
C ALA A 525 -58.65 5.70 -32.04
#